data_AF-A0A7I9V921-F1
#
_entry.id   AF-A0A7I9V921-F1
#
_cell.length_a   1.000
_cell.length_b   1.000
_cell.length_c   1.000
_cell.angle_alpha   90.00
_cell.angle_beta   90.00
_cell.angle_gamma   90.00
#
_symmetry.space_group_name_H-M   'P 1'
#
loop_
_entity.id
_entity.type
_entity.pdbx_description
1 polymer ?
#
loop_
_entity_poly.entity_id
_entity_poly.type
_entity_poly.pdbx_seq_one_letter_code
_entity_poly.pdbx_strand_id
1 'polypeptide(L)' 'MTSPEERARLERSARERAGADFILAGRTSRARQSAANILVKVARLQGEEPEQWVLDVAEGRLPA' A
#
# COMPACT_ATOMS: atom_id res chain seq x y z
N MET A 1 20.55 -1.99 -6.04
CA MET A 1 20.27 -0.56 -6.28
C MET A 1 18.92 -0.46 -6.97
N THR A 2 17.96 0.27 -6.39
CA THR A 2 16.61 0.44 -6.96
C THR A 2 16.68 1.26 -8.25
N SER A 3 16.06 0.79 -9.33
CA SER A 3 16.08 1.47 -10.63
C SER A 3 15.40 2.85 -10.55
N PRO A 4 15.74 3.80 -11.44
CA PRO A 4 15.06 5.10 -11.50
C PRO A 4 13.54 4.97 -11.64
N GLU A 5 13.07 4.00 -12.42
CA GLU A 5 11.65 3.71 -12.63
C GLU A 5 10.95 3.27 -11.34
N GLU A 6 11.61 2.40 -10.57
CA GLU A 6 11.03 1.90 -9.32
C GLU A 6 11.01 2.98 -8.23
N ARG A 7 11.97 3.91 -8.22
CA ARG A 7 11.88 5.10 -7.35
C ARG A 7 10.69 5.98 -7.71
N ALA A 8 10.50 6.28 -9.00
CA ALA A 8 9.38 7.09 -9.45
C ALA A 8 8.02 6.42 -9.13
N ARG A 9 7.95 5.08 -9.19
CA ARG A 9 6.77 4.32 -8.77
C ARG A 9 6.50 4.48 -7.27
N LEU A 10 7.50 4.29 -6.43
CA LEU A 10 7.36 4.43 -4.98
C LEU A 10 6.98 5.86 -4.56
N GLU A 11 7.53 6.88 -5.22
CA GLU A 11 7.15 8.28 -4.98
C GLU A 11 5.70 8.60 -5.38
N ARG A 12 5.21 7.98 -6.46
CA ARG A 12 3.79 8.08 -6.84
C ARG A 12 2.91 7.41 -5.79
N SER A 13 3.26 6.19 -5.42
CA SER A 13 2.57 5.40 -4.40
C SER A 13 2.50 6.11 -3.04
N ALA A 14 3.60 6.76 -2.62
CA ALA A 14 3.62 7.56 -1.39
C ALA A 14 2.71 8.79 -1.47
N ARG A 15 2.61 9.44 -2.64
CA ARG A 15 1.69 10.57 -2.86
C ARG A 15 0.23 10.14 -2.87
N GLU A 16 -0.09 9.00 -3.49
CA GLU A 16 -1.43 8.41 -3.46
C GLU A 16 -1.86 8.12 -2.02
N ARG A 17 -1.00 7.49 -1.23
CA ARG A 17 -1.26 7.28 0.20
C ARG A 17 -1.52 8.59 0.96
N ALA A 18 -0.75 9.64 0.68
CA ALA A 18 -0.90 10.92 1.36
C ALA A 18 -2.24 11.62 1.04
N GLY A 19 -2.83 11.31 -0.12
CA GLY A 19 -4.14 11.81 -0.55
C GLY A 19 -5.31 10.86 -0.29
N ALA A 20 -5.08 9.69 0.32
CA ALA A 20 -6.13 8.71 0.54
C ALA A 20 -7.11 9.16 1.63
N ASP A 21 -8.40 8.86 1.44
CA ASP A 21 -9.48 9.22 2.38
C ASP A 21 -9.46 8.37 3.68
N PHE A 22 -8.57 7.39 3.76
CA PHE A 22 -8.43 6.51 4.90
C PHE A 22 -6.95 6.26 5.23
N ILE A 23 -6.73 5.74 6.43
CA ILE A 23 -5.41 5.32 6.90
C ILE A 23 -5.41 3.84 7.24
N LEU A 24 -4.25 3.20 7.07
CA LEU A 24 -4.00 1.88 7.63
C LEU A 24 -3.73 2.03 9.13
N ALA A 25 -4.73 1.74 9.95
CA ALA A 25 -4.62 1.85 11.40
C ALA A 25 -3.85 0.68 12.02
N GLY A 26 -3.09 0.95 13.09
CA GLY A 26 -2.36 -0.07 13.85
C GLY A 26 -1.16 0.50 14.59
N ARG A 27 -0.89 0.00 15.80
CA ARG A 27 0.22 0.48 16.65
C ARG A 27 1.60 0.07 16.15
N THR A 28 1.68 -0.98 15.33
CA THR A 28 2.93 -1.50 14.78
C THR A 28 2.90 -1.49 13.25
N SER A 29 4.06 -1.41 12.61
CA SER A 29 4.18 -1.54 11.15
C SER A 29 3.57 -2.86 10.67
N ARG A 30 3.75 -3.95 11.44
CA ARG A 30 3.14 -5.25 11.14
C ARG A 30 1.60 -5.19 11.15
N ALA A 31 0.99 -4.49 12.11
CA ALA A 31 -0.46 -4.34 12.16
C ALA A 31 -1.00 -3.56 10.95
N ARG A 32 -0.31 -2.48 10.57
CA ARG A 32 -0.68 -1.68 9.37
C ARG A 32 -0.50 -2.48 8.08
N GLN A 33 0.55 -3.29 7.99
CA GLN A 33 0.75 -4.23 6.89
C GLN A 33 -0.35 -5.31 6.85
N SER A 34 -0.80 -5.82 8.00
CA SER A 34 -1.94 -6.74 8.06
C SER A 34 -3.24 -6.07 7.57
N ALA A 35 -3.49 -4.81 7.94
CA ALA A 35 -4.63 -4.05 7.43
C ALA A 35 -4.57 -3.91 5.90
N ALA A 36 -3.39 -3.60 5.33
CA ALA A 36 -3.20 -3.54 3.89
C ALA A 36 -3.50 -4.88 3.19
N ASN A 37 -3.01 -5.99 3.75
CA ASN A 37 -3.27 -7.33 3.22
C ASN A 37 -4.77 -7.69 3.22
N ILE A 38 -5.52 -7.23 4.23
CA ILE A 38 -6.97 -7.44 4.29
C ILE A 38 -7.66 -6.67 3.15
N LEU A 39 -7.31 -5.40 2.94
CA LEU A 39 -7.89 -4.58 1.87
C LEU A 39 -7.58 -5.16 0.48
N VAL A 40 -6.34 -5.60 0.24
CA VAL A 40 -5.94 -6.30 -1.00
C VAL A 40 -6.81 -7.54 -1.24
N LYS A 41 -7.06 -8.33 -0.18
CA LYS A 41 -7.90 -9.52 -0.28
C LYS A 41 -9.36 -9.16 -0.59
N VAL A 42 -9.90 -8.12 0.05
CA VAL A 42 -11.29 -7.66 -0.18
C VAL A 42 -11.47 -7.18 -1.63
N ALA A 43 -10.59 -6.31 -2.13
CA ALA A 43 -10.65 -5.83 -3.51
C ALA A 43 -10.68 -6.98 -4.51
N ARG A 44 -9.75 -7.95 -4.36
CA ARG A 44 -9.70 -9.14 -5.22
C ARG A 44 -10.96 -10.00 -5.15
N LEU A 45 -11.57 -10.15 -3.97
CA LEU A 45 -12.84 -10.88 -3.82
C LEU A 45 -14.00 -10.18 -4.52
N GLN A 46 -13.93 -8.85 -4.65
CA GLN A 46 -14.92 -8.03 -5.35
C GLN A 46 -14.63 -7.95 -6.86
N GLY A 47 -13.52 -8.51 -7.34
CA GLY A 47 -13.08 -8.38 -8.73
C GLY A 47 -12.49 -7.00 -9.05
N GLU A 48 -12.12 -6.24 -8.01
CA GLU A 48 -11.50 -4.92 -8.12
C GLU A 48 -9.98 -5.02 -8.00
N GLU A 49 -9.28 -4.09 -8.65
CA GLU A 49 -7.84 -3.96 -8.48
C GLU A 49 -7.56 -3.09 -7.24
N PRO A 50 -6.81 -3.59 -6.24
CA PRO A 50 -6.49 -2.80 -5.06
C PRO A 50 -5.62 -1.59 -5.41
N GLU A 51 -5.82 -0.50 -4.67
CA GLU A 51 -5.00 0.69 -4.80
C GLU A 51 -3.50 0.38 -4.65
N GLN A 52 -2.69 0.94 -5.54
CA GLN A 52 -1.27 0.61 -5.66
C GLN A 52 -0.50 0.89 -4.36
N TRP A 53 -0.84 1.95 -3.64
CA TRP A 53 -0.21 2.27 -2.36
C TRP A 53 -0.54 1.26 -1.26
N VAL A 54 -1.72 0.65 -1.29
CA VAL A 54 -2.12 -0.41 -0.36
C VAL A 54 -1.33 -1.68 -0.67
N LEU A 55 -1.17 -2.03 -1.95
CA LEU A 55 -0.31 -3.13 -2.40
C LEU A 55 1.14 -2.92 -1.96
N ASP A 56 1.69 -1.73 -2.14
CA ASP A 56 3.08 -1.44 -1.78
C ASP A 56 3.32 -1.51 -0.27
N VAL A 57 2.34 -1.11 0.57
CA VAL A 57 2.42 -1.33 2.03
C VAL A 57 2.30 -2.82 2.37
N ALA A 58 1.38 -3.56 1.75
CA ALA A 58 1.19 -4.98 1.98
C ALA A 58 2.47 -5.79 1.68
N GLU A 59 3.16 -5.46 0.60
CA GLU A 59 4.42 -6.08 0.18
C GLU A 59 5.66 -5.53 0.91
N GLY A 60 5.50 -4.50 1.76
CA GLY A 60 6.60 -3.89 2.50
C GLY A 60 7.53 -3.01 1.64
N ARG A 61 7.07 -2.64 0.44
CA ARG A 61 7.78 -1.71 -0.47
C ARG A 61 7.59 -0.25 -0.05
N LEU A 62 6.46 0.04 0.60
CA LEU A 62 6.22 1.31 1.30
C LEU A 62 6.22 1.06 2.82
N PRO A 63 6.81 1.97 3.63
CA PRO A 63 6.79 1.84 5.08
C PRO A 63 5.35 1.81 5.57
N ALA A 64 4.95 0.77 6.30
CA ALA A 64 3.61 0.68 6.85
C ALA A 64 3.38 1.75 7.93
#